data_AF-A0A1C6VLC5-F1
#
_entry.id   AF-A0A1C6VLC5-F1
#
_cell.length_a   1.000
_cell.length_b   1.000
_cell.length_c   1.000
_cell.angle_alpha   90.00
_cell.angle_beta   90.00
_cell.angle_gamma   90.00
#
_symmetry.space_group_name_H-M   'P 1'
#
loop_
_entity.id
_entity.type
_entity.pdbx_description
1 polymer ?
#
loop_
_entity_poly.entity_id
_entity_poly.type
_entity_poly.pdbx_seq_one_letter_code
_entity_poly.pdbx_strand_id
1 'polypeptide(L)'
;MADKPVTHRRHHRYELLRWALLGVAVVVLVVFLLAQRQSVDVSYGQSPAATARIEEGSAGELSEASVPSVAEMTALVAADPVVRLPGSTARWNEQRVREAAGDHPVRILVAPPGLDEDERDRVRDVKNATVRVIGTEVSGGMYQAVPDDLPGWRAQFATADVTDLLVTLIAGQRDTPAPADRDELRWREPTDRELAAVAADLRATGLHVAAGATLTGVPGDAAKNAFPDGARYVALPAQPFGEPVPRYGPALTDLFPGTPIIVMYGLWIEYHGPATADFAELAGASFYGQFAGRLSRYGYPQGNVLAAYLNRVTDIRYSGLSDRPLPYRPVDPLRVALPALPWLFAACVATFLVLSVRSLRRPDGVKIRQGDSGRGGAPARLAGLTALAVEMSLLTDARSNPALTRGIVKLQAARTALDEELPSRHVWTLLDEAADELDDGARTLGLASYRPDLYLRGRLS
;
A
#
# COMPACT_ATOMS: atom_id res chain seq x y z
N MET A 1 -60.04 38.69 -35.79
CA MET A 1 -59.98 38.13 -34.42
C MET A 1 -58.93 37.05 -34.44
N ALA A 2 -57.73 37.40 -33.98
CA ALA A 2 -56.50 36.63 -34.23
C ALA A 2 -56.39 35.44 -33.27
N ASP A 3 -56.52 34.25 -33.83
CA ASP A 3 -56.12 33.01 -33.19
C ASP A 3 -54.60 33.07 -32.99
N LYS A 4 -54.14 33.03 -31.73
CA LYS A 4 -52.70 33.05 -31.44
C LYS A 4 -52.18 31.61 -31.60
N PRO A 5 -51.29 31.30 -32.56
CA PRO A 5 -50.60 30.01 -32.57
C PRO A 5 -49.54 30.03 -31.47
N VAL A 6 -49.94 29.66 -30.26
CA VAL A 6 -49.01 29.47 -29.14
C VAL A 6 -48.59 28.02 -29.11
N THR A 7 -47.26 27.82 -29.11
CA THR A 7 -46.51 26.63 -28.64
C THR A 7 -46.00 25.54 -29.59
N HIS A 8 -45.86 25.74 -30.90
CA HIS A 8 -45.03 24.78 -31.66
C HIS A 8 -43.51 24.91 -31.42
N ARG A 9 -43.03 26.09 -31.01
CA ARG A 9 -41.58 26.35 -30.82
C ARG A 9 -40.99 25.84 -29.49
N ARG A 10 -41.80 25.62 -28.45
CA ARG A 10 -41.31 25.14 -27.14
C ARG A 10 -41.17 23.63 -27.11
N HIS A 11 -42.10 22.88 -27.70
CA HIS A 11 -42.04 21.41 -27.71
C HIS A 11 -40.80 20.88 -28.41
N HIS A 12 -40.49 21.43 -29.59
CA HIS A 12 -39.31 21.02 -30.35
C HIS A 12 -37.99 21.28 -29.61
N ARG A 13 -37.93 22.36 -28.82
CA ARG A 13 -36.76 22.67 -27.98
C ARG A 13 -36.57 21.67 -26.83
N TYR A 14 -37.65 21.17 -26.24
CA TYR A 14 -37.56 20.14 -25.19
C TYR A 14 -37.22 18.76 -25.75
N GLU A 15 -37.72 18.41 -26.94
CA GLU A 15 -37.29 17.19 -27.64
C GLU A 15 -35.84 17.26 -28.07
N LEU A 16 -35.39 18.38 -28.66
CA LEU A 16 -33.98 18.58 -29.02
C LEU A 16 -33.07 18.52 -27.78
N LEU A 17 -33.48 19.11 -26.65
CA LEU A 17 -32.72 19.04 -25.41
C LEU A 17 -32.68 17.61 -24.84
N ARG A 18 -33.78 16.85 -24.99
CA ARG A 18 -33.85 15.44 -24.57
C ARG A 18 -32.90 14.57 -25.38
N TRP A 19 -32.87 14.74 -26.70
CA TRP A 19 -31.95 14.02 -27.58
C TRP A 19 -30.51 14.48 -27.43
N ALA A 20 -30.27 15.77 -27.15
CA ALA A 20 -28.95 16.28 -26.82
C ALA A 20 -28.41 15.70 -25.49
N LEU A 21 -29.24 15.62 -24.45
CA LEU A 21 -28.86 15.00 -23.17
C LEU A 21 -28.61 13.50 -23.30
N LEU A 22 -29.42 12.79 -24.11
CA LEU A 22 -29.17 11.39 -24.43
C LEU A 22 -27.85 11.23 -25.20
N GLY A 23 -27.59 12.10 -26.17
CA GLY A 23 -26.33 12.14 -26.91
C GLY A 23 -25.13 12.38 -25.98
N VAL A 24 -25.23 13.32 -25.06
CA VAL A 24 -24.18 13.58 -24.05
C VAL A 24 -24.00 12.38 -23.12
N ALA A 25 -25.08 11.73 -22.68
CA ALA A 25 -25.00 10.55 -21.83
C ALA A 25 -24.35 9.35 -22.55
N VAL A 26 -24.67 9.16 -23.84
CA VAL A 26 -24.03 8.14 -24.68
C VAL A 26 -22.57 8.48 -24.92
N VAL A 27 -22.21 9.74 -25.18
CA VAL A 27 -20.81 10.16 -25.32
C VAL A 27 -20.04 9.94 -24.01
N VAL A 28 -20.63 10.29 -22.86
CA VAL A 28 -20.03 10.04 -21.54
C VAL A 28 -19.85 8.54 -21.28
N LEU A 29 -20.86 7.73 -21.61
CA LEU A 29 -20.77 6.27 -21.48
C LEU A 29 -19.71 5.68 -22.40
N VAL A 30 -19.63 6.15 -23.65
CA VAL A 30 -18.61 5.73 -24.62
C VAL A 30 -17.23 6.14 -24.14
N VAL A 31 -17.04 7.38 -23.64
CA VAL A 31 -15.78 7.83 -23.04
C VAL A 31 -15.43 7.00 -21.81
N PHE A 32 -16.40 6.69 -20.94
CA PHE A 32 -16.19 5.84 -19.77
C PHE A 32 -15.81 4.40 -20.15
N LEU A 33 -16.48 3.81 -21.16
CA LEU A 33 -16.18 2.46 -21.65
C LEU A 33 -14.85 2.40 -22.42
N LEU A 34 -14.49 3.45 -23.16
CA LEU A 34 -13.16 3.58 -23.77
C LEU A 34 -12.07 3.77 -22.70
N ALA A 35 -12.35 4.55 -21.65
CA ALA A 35 -11.46 4.75 -20.51
C ALA A 35 -11.34 3.50 -19.61
N GLN A 36 -12.35 2.62 -19.57
CA GLN A 36 -12.28 1.31 -18.91
C GLN A 36 -11.60 0.24 -19.77
N ARG A 37 -11.64 0.35 -21.10
CA ARG A 37 -10.87 -0.52 -22.01
C ARG A 37 -9.38 -0.19 -22.01
N GLN A 38 -9.02 1.04 -21.65
CA GLN A 38 -7.69 1.33 -21.15
C GLN A 38 -7.64 0.77 -19.73
N SER A 39 -6.91 -0.33 -19.53
CA SER A 39 -6.70 -0.89 -18.19
C SER A 39 -6.28 0.23 -17.25
N VAL A 40 -7.13 0.58 -16.30
CA VAL A 40 -6.72 1.41 -15.17
C VAL A 40 -5.82 0.51 -14.33
N ASP A 41 -4.52 0.57 -14.63
CA ASP A 41 -3.52 0.28 -13.62
C ASP A 41 -3.88 1.17 -12.43
N VAL A 42 -4.28 0.52 -11.34
CA VAL A 42 -4.46 1.19 -10.07
C VAL A 42 -3.08 1.65 -9.64
N SER A 43 -2.70 2.84 -10.10
CA SER A 43 -1.57 3.57 -9.55
C SER A 43 -1.97 4.03 -8.15
N TYR A 44 -1.78 3.13 -7.16
CA TYR A 44 -1.13 3.59 -5.94
C TYR A 44 0.04 4.44 -6.42
N GLY A 45 0.13 5.69 -5.98
CA GLY A 45 1.19 6.60 -6.42
C GLY A 45 2.50 5.83 -6.43
N GLN A 46 2.92 5.44 -7.64
CA GLN A 46 3.99 4.50 -7.82
C GLN A 46 5.20 5.36 -7.53
N SER A 47 5.91 5.06 -6.44
CA SER A 47 7.20 5.66 -6.17
C SER A 47 8.01 5.56 -7.47
N PRO A 48 8.69 6.62 -7.93
CA PRO A 48 9.48 6.60 -9.18
C PRO A 48 10.71 5.67 -9.09
N ALA A 49 10.70 4.68 -8.21
CA ALA A 49 11.64 3.57 -8.21
C ALA A 49 11.38 2.70 -9.45
N ALA A 50 12.32 2.73 -10.39
CA ALA A 50 12.28 1.93 -11.61
C ALA A 50 11.97 0.46 -11.31
N THR A 51 10.96 -0.08 -11.99
CA THR A 51 10.60 -1.52 -12.02
C THR A 51 11.57 -2.37 -12.86
N ALA A 52 12.73 -1.81 -13.25
CA ALA A 52 13.80 -2.58 -13.84
C ALA A 52 14.39 -3.50 -12.76
N ARG A 53 14.61 -4.78 -13.08
CA ARG A 53 15.49 -5.63 -12.27
C ARG A 53 16.84 -4.92 -12.22
N ILE A 54 17.17 -4.32 -11.08
CA ILE A 54 18.49 -3.77 -10.83
C ILE A 54 19.43 -4.97 -10.80
N GLU A 55 20.25 -5.09 -11.85
CA GLU A 55 21.26 -6.14 -11.98
C GLU A 55 22.25 -6.03 -10.82
N GLU A 56 22.62 -7.16 -10.22
CA GLU A 56 23.60 -7.17 -9.15
C GLU A 56 24.95 -6.62 -9.67
N GLY A 57 25.53 -5.67 -8.95
CA GLY A 57 26.74 -4.93 -9.33
C GLY A 57 26.49 -3.61 -10.05
N SER A 58 25.27 -3.37 -10.55
CA SER A 58 24.95 -2.12 -11.27
C SER A 58 24.87 -0.88 -10.38
N ALA A 59 24.77 -1.06 -9.06
CA ALA A 59 24.72 0.00 -8.07
C ALA A 59 26.07 0.17 -7.33
N GLY A 60 27.18 -0.36 -7.87
CA GLY A 60 28.50 -0.27 -7.25
C GLY A 60 28.59 -0.97 -5.89
N GLU A 61 27.70 -1.94 -5.66
CA GLU A 61 27.51 -2.63 -4.39
C GLU A 61 28.41 -3.86 -4.22
N LEU A 62 29.05 -4.27 -5.32
CA LEU A 62 30.10 -5.27 -5.34
C LEU A 62 31.46 -4.62 -5.12
N SER A 63 32.31 -5.29 -4.37
CA SER A 63 33.69 -4.86 -4.11
C SER A 63 34.66 -5.64 -4.98
N GLU A 64 35.89 -5.14 -5.12
CA GLU A 64 36.98 -5.90 -5.77
C GLU A 64 37.56 -7.00 -4.86
N ALA A 65 37.02 -7.17 -3.65
CA ALA A 65 37.49 -8.20 -2.73
C ALA A 65 37.06 -9.59 -3.22
N SER A 66 37.97 -10.56 -3.13
CA SER A 66 37.68 -11.96 -3.47
C SER A 66 37.91 -12.88 -2.28
N VAL A 67 37.25 -14.03 -2.31
CA VAL A 67 37.41 -15.07 -1.27
C VAL A 67 38.24 -16.27 -1.76
N PRO A 68 38.97 -16.95 -0.86
CA PRO A 68 39.67 -18.20 -1.17
C PRO A 68 38.70 -19.32 -1.59
N SER A 69 39.24 -20.46 -2.00
CA SER A 69 38.42 -21.65 -2.26
C SER A 69 37.76 -22.19 -0.97
N VAL A 70 36.69 -22.97 -1.12
CA VAL A 70 36.00 -23.62 0.01
C VAL A 70 36.96 -24.50 0.82
N ALA A 71 37.84 -25.24 0.16
CA ALA A 71 38.80 -26.12 0.82
C ALA A 71 39.82 -25.33 1.68
N GLU A 72 40.32 -24.23 1.15
CA GLU A 72 41.24 -23.34 1.89
C GLU A 72 40.55 -22.70 3.09
N MET A 73 39.35 -22.14 2.90
CA MET A 73 38.59 -21.55 4.00
C MET A 73 38.23 -22.61 5.06
N THR A 74 37.90 -23.83 4.65
CA THR A 74 37.64 -24.95 5.56
C THR A 74 38.89 -25.29 6.39
N ALA A 75 40.06 -25.30 5.77
CA ALA A 75 41.33 -25.54 6.46
C ALA A 75 41.66 -24.42 7.47
N LEU A 76 41.47 -23.16 7.06
CA LEU A 76 41.65 -22.00 7.96
C LEU A 76 40.70 -22.08 9.17
N VAL A 77 39.42 -22.34 8.93
CA VAL A 77 38.42 -22.46 9.99
C VAL A 77 38.67 -23.68 10.87
N ALA A 78 39.35 -24.72 10.38
CA ALA A 78 39.74 -25.85 11.21
C ALA A 78 40.91 -25.48 12.15
N ALA A 79 41.89 -24.71 11.65
CA ALA A 79 43.06 -24.27 12.40
C ALA A 79 42.71 -23.24 13.48
N ASP A 80 41.86 -22.25 13.15
CA ASP A 80 41.53 -21.14 14.04
C ASP A 80 40.02 -21.01 14.28
N PRO A 81 39.58 -20.68 15.51
CA PRO A 81 38.17 -20.51 15.82
C PRO A 81 37.57 -19.24 15.19
N VAL A 82 38.40 -18.24 14.87
CA VAL A 82 37.97 -17.00 14.22
C VAL A 82 38.86 -16.72 13.03
N VAL A 83 38.29 -16.77 11.83
CA VAL A 83 38.98 -16.49 10.57
C VAL A 83 38.42 -15.19 10.00
N ARG A 84 39.29 -14.21 9.77
CA ARG A 84 38.93 -12.95 9.11
C ARG A 84 39.60 -12.88 7.75
N LEU A 85 38.81 -12.91 6.68
CA LEU A 85 39.31 -12.76 5.32
C LEU A 85 39.68 -11.29 5.03
N PRO A 86 40.59 -11.03 4.08
CA PRO A 86 40.93 -9.67 3.66
C PRO A 86 39.70 -8.84 3.30
N GLY A 87 39.68 -7.57 3.70
CA GLY A 87 38.55 -6.66 3.48
C GLY A 87 37.39 -6.78 4.48
N SER A 88 37.44 -7.72 5.43
CA SER A 88 36.40 -7.89 6.45
C SER A 88 36.23 -6.64 7.33
N THR A 89 35.01 -6.10 7.35
CA THR A 89 34.68 -4.87 8.08
C THR A 89 34.07 -5.11 9.46
N ALA A 90 33.31 -6.20 9.66
CA ALA A 90 32.66 -6.49 10.93
C ALA A 90 33.61 -6.44 12.14
N ARG A 91 33.12 -5.86 13.24
CA ARG A 91 33.76 -5.76 14.54
C ARG A 91 32.80 -6.25 15.62
N TRP A 92 33.34 -6.72 16.73
CA TRP A 92 32.53 -7.12 17.88
C TRP A 92 33.35 -7.13 19.16
N ASN A 93 32.65 -7.11 20.28
CA ASN A 93 33.21 -7.31 21.61
C ASN A 93 33.52 -8.79 21.84
N GLU A 94 34.79 -9.17 21.74
CA GLU A 94 35.24 -10.56 21.86
C GLU A 94 34.88 -11.19 23.20
N GLN A 95 34.89 -10.41 24.28
CA GLN A 95 34.55 -10.91 25.60
C GLN A 95 33.07 -11.32 25.65
N ARG A 96 32.15 -10.47 25.17
CA ARG A 96 30.72 -10.79 25.17
C ARG A 96 30.39 -11.99 24.28
N VAL A 97 31.02 -12.09 23.11
CA VAL A 97 30.83 -13.25 22.22
C VAL A 97 31.36 -14.52 22.88
N ARG A 98 32.50 -14.47 23.59
CA ARG A 98 33.05 -15.61 24.33
C ARG A 98 32.16 -16.03 25.50
N GLU A 99 31.64 -15.07 26.26
CA GLU A 99 30.69 -15.33 27.35
C GLU A 99 29.39 -15.97 26.82
N ALA A 100 28.87 -15.45 25.69
CA ALA A 100 27.71 -16.02 25.02
C ALA A 100 27.97 -17.42 24.42
N ALA A 101 29.20 -17.71 23.99
CA ALA A 101 29.59 -19.05 23.54
C ALA A 101 29.70 -20.05 24.70
N GLY A 102 30.23 -19.62 25.85
CA GLY A 102 30.52 -20.50 26.98
C GLY A 102 31.44 -21.64 26.55
N ASP A 103 31.07 -22.88 26.91
CA ASP A 103 31.80 -24.09 26.50
C ASP A 103 31.41 -24.60 25.10
N HIS A 104 30.46 -23.96 24.42
CA HIS A 104 30.06 -24.37 23.07
C HIS A 104 31.17 -23.98 22.08
N PRO A 105 31.71 -24.92 21.27
CA PRO A 105 32.66 -24.58 20.23
C PRO A 105 31.96 -23.75 19.14
N VAL A 106 32.28 -22.45 19.08
CA VAL A 106 31.82 -21.53 18.03
C VAL A 106 32.99 -21.23 17.10
N ARG A 107 32.82 -21.54 15.81
CA ARG A 107 33.79 -21.19 14.76
C ARG A 107 33.19 -20.11 13.85
N ILE A 108 33.88 -18.99 13.72
CA ILE A 108 33.40 -17.79 13.01
C ILE A 108 34.26 -17.56 11.77
N LEU A 109 33.63 -17.56 10.60
CA LEU A 109 34.24 -17.13 9.34
C LEU A 109 33.71 -15.74 8.97
N VAL A 110 34.61 -14.77 8.82
CA VAL A 110 34.28 -13.38 8.46
C VAL A 110 34.79 -13.08 7.06
N ALA A 111 33.91 -12.58 6.21
CA ALA A 111 34.15 -12.23 4.83
C ALA A 111 33.80 -10.74 4.57
N PRO A 112 34.44 -10.09 3.58
CA PRO A 112 34.14 -8.71 3.22
C PRO A 112 32.68 -8.55 2.70
N PRO A 113 32.12 -7.33 2.74
CA PRO A 113 30.87 -7.03 2.06
C PRO A 113 31.06 -6.99 0.53
N GLY A 114 29.96 -7.07 -0.22
CA GLY A 114 29.99 -6.85 -1.67
C GLY A 114 30.66 -7.97 -2.46
N LEU A 115 30.64 -9.19 -1.94
CA LEU A 115 30.95 -10.41 -2.70
C LEU A 115 29.86 -10.68 -3.73
N ASP A 116 30.21 -11.25 -4.88
CA ASP A 116 29.22 -11.73 -5.86
C ASP A 116 28.49 -13.01 -5.37
N GLU A 117 27.56 -13.52 -6.16
CA GLU A 117 26.77 -14.71 -5.80
C GLU A 117 27.62 -15.97 -5.60
N ASP A 118 28.52 -16.28 -6.53
CA ASP A 118 29.38 -17.46 -6.47
C ASP A 118 30.31 -17.39 -5.25
N GLU A 119 30.85 -16.21 -4.95
CA GLU A 119 31.71 -15.98 -3.80
C GLU A 119 30.98 -16.12 -2.47
N ARG A 120 29.75 -15.60 -2.36
CA ARG A 120 28.92 -15.80 -1.18
C ARG A 120 28.60 -17.27 -0.97
N ASP A 121 28.32 -18.01 -2.03
CA ASP A 121 28.02 -19.44 -1.95
C ASP A 121 29.26 -20.24 -1.53
N ARG A 122 30.46 -19.87 -2.01
CA ARG A 122 31.72 -20.42 -1.49
C ARG A 122 31.86 -20.23 0.02
N VAL A 123 31.52 -19.05 0.56
CA VAL A 123 31.55 -18.81 2.02
C VAL A 123 30.50 -19.66 2.76
N ARG A 124 29.30 -19.80 2.20
CA ARG A 124 28.21 -20.63 2.76
C ARG A 124 28.54 -22.12 2.76
N ASP A 125 29.37 -22.58 1.83
CA ASP A 125 29.76 -23.98 1.69
C ASP A 125 30.84 -24.45 2.66
N VAL A 126 31.47 -23.55 3.43
CA VAL A 126 32.42 -23.89 4.50
C VAL A 126 31.67 -24.49 5.70
N LYS A 127 31.30 -25.77 5.67
CA LYS A 127 30.35 -26.37 6.64
C LYS A 127 30.87 -26.44 8.08
N ASN A 128 32.18 -26.41 8.31
CA ASN A 128 32.78 -26.41 9.65
C ASN A 128 32.76 -25.03 10.35
N ALA A 129 32.32 -23.96 9.67
CA ALA A 129 32.01 -22.69 10.31
C ALA A 129 30.61 -22.73 10.94
N THR A 130 30.53 -22.58 12.26
CA THR A 130 29.27 -22.49 13.01
C THR A 130 28.54 -21.18 12.69
N VAL A 131 29.30 -20.09 12.56
CA VAL A 131 28.83 -18.74 12.28
C VAL A 131 29.58 -18.18 11.08
N ARG A 132 28.86 -17.51 10.19
CA ARG A 132 29.39 -16.80 9.02
C ARG A 132 28.97 -15.34 9.10
N VAL A 133 29.92 -14.46 8.85
CA VAL A 133 29.70 -13.01 8.79
C VAL A 133 30.11 -12.53 7.40
N ILE A 134 29.17 -12.02 6.61
CA ILE A 134 29.45 -11.43 5.28
C ILE A 134 29.14 -9.95 5.36
N GLY A 135 30.16 -9.10 5.28
CA GLY A 135 30.01 -7.68 5.58
C GLY A 135 29.66 -7.48 7.05
N THR A 136 28.39 -7.19 7.34
CA THR A 136 27.81 -7.16 8.69
C THR A 136 26.60 -8.09 8.86
N GLU A 137 26.27 -8.89 7.83
CA GLU A 137 25.24 -9.94 7.92
C GLU A 137 25.78 -11.11 8.75
N VAL A 138 25.06 -11.50 9.81
CA VAL A 138 25.45 -12.60 10.71
C VAL A 138 24.49 -13.78 10.54
N SER A 139 25.02 -14.94 10.16
CA SER A 139 24.24 -16.15 9.90
C SER A 139 24.91 -17.41 10.45
N GLY A 140 24.12 -18.46 10.70
CA GLY A 140 24.63 -19.74 11.18
C GLY A 140 23.58 -20.85 11.10
N GLY A 141 23.90 -21.94 10.39
CA GLY A 141 22.93 -22.99 10.10
C GLY A 141 21.74 -22.46 9.29
N MET A 142 20.53 -22.69 9.80
CA MET A 142 19.28 -22.15 9.24
C MET A 142 18.90 -20.77 9.80
N TYR A 143 19.68 -20.21 10.72
CA TYR A 143 19.38 -18.97 11.42
C TYR A 143 20.16 -17.79 10.86
N GLN A 144 19.53 -16.62 10.92
CA GLN A 144 20.14 -15.32 10.64
C GLN A 144 19.74 -14.38 11.77
N ALA A 145 20.70 -13.65 12.33
CA ALA A 145 20.43 -12.59 13.29
C ALA A 145 20.36 -11.24 12.55
N VAL A 146 19.30 -10.49 12.83
CA VAL A 146 19.08 -9.15 12.28
C VAL A 146 18.67 -8.22 13.41
N PRO A 147 19.10 -6.93 13.41
CA PRO A 147 18.57 -5.97 14.36
C PRO A 147 17.11 -5.63 13.99
N ASP A 148 16.30 -5.36 15.00
CA ASP A 148 14.90 -4.97 14.87
C ASP A 148 14.60 -3.58 15.48
N ASP A 149 15.63 -2.88 15.95
CA ASP A 149 15.54 -1.55 16.53
C ASP A 149 16.60 -0.57 16.00
N LEU A 150 16.41 0.73 16.28
CA LEU A 150 17.33 1.78 15.83
C LEU A 150 18.72 1.70 16.46
N PRO A 151 18.87 1.46 17.78
CA PRO A 151 20.19 1.25 18.38
C PRO A 151 20.99 0.14 17.69
N GLY A 152 20.37 -1.00 17.40
CA GLY A 152 21.00 -2.14 16.73
C GLY A 152 21.40 -1.83 15.29
N TRP A 153 20.52 -1.22 14.49
CA TRP A 153 20.89 -0.75 13.14
C TRP A 153 21.99 0.31 13.18
N ARG A 154 21.99 1.20 14.16
CA ARG A 154 23.04 2.20 14.33
C ARG A 154 24.38 1.55 14.63
N ALA A 155 24.45 0.61 15.58
CA ALA A 155 25.69 -0.10 15.89
C ALA A 155 26.23 -0.84 14.64
N GLN A 156 25.35 -1.51 13.91
CA GLN A 156 25.69 -2.24 12.69
C GLN A 156 26.20 -1.33 11.58
N PHE A 157 25.50 -0.22 11.28
CA PHE A 157 25.80 0.59 10.08
C PHE A 157 26.70 1.79 10.32
N ALA A 158 26.81 2.28 11.57
CA ALA A 158 27.73 3.36 11.92
C ALA A 158 29.13 2.82 12.21
N THR A 159 29.24 1.71 12.95
CA THR A 159 30.51 1.20 13.49
C THR A 159 30.89 -0.21 13.04
N ALA A 160 30.09 -0.83 12.16
CA ALA A 160 30.23 -2.24 11.76
C ALA A 160 30.19 -3.20 12.97
N ASP A 161 29.52 -2.82 14.05
CA ASP A 161 29.40 -3.63 15.25
C ASP A 161 28.31 -4.68 15.08
N VAL A 162 28.71 -5.95 15.20
CA VAL A 162 27.82 -7.11 15.11
C VAL A 162 27.76 -7.90 16.41
N THR A 163 28.16 -7.30 17.54
CA THR A 163 28.23 -7.96 18.86
C THR A 163 26.90 -8.59 19.24
N ASP A 164 25.83 -7.81 19.28
CA ASP A 164 24.51 -8.30 19.71
C ASP A 164 23.94 -9.33 18.71
N LEU A 165 24.23 -9.18 17.42
CA LEU A 165 23.85 -10.17 16.41
C LEU A 165 24.54 -11.52 16.62
N LEU A 166 25.83 -11.51 16.93
CA LEU A 166 26.59 -12.73 17.25
C LEU A 166 26.09 -13.37 18.55
N VAL A 167 25.89 -12.56 19.59
CA VAL A 167 25.39 -13.03 20.89
C VAL A 167 24.02 -13.67 20.75
N THR A 168 23.09 -13.02 20.03
CA THR A 168 21.74 -13.53 19.77
C THR A 168 21.75 -14.79 18.94
N LEU A 169 22.57 -14.85 17.87
CA LEU A 169 22.69 -16.06 17.05
C LEU A 169 23.24 -17.24 17.86
N ILE A 170 24.28 -17.02 18.67
CA ILE A 170 24.89 -18.06 19.51
C ILE A 170 23.89 -18.53 20.58
N ALA A 171 23.16 -17.61 21.21
CA ALA A 171 22.12 -17.98 22.18
C ALA A 171 21.02 -18.83 21.54
N GLY A 172 20.59 -18.48 20.32
CA GLY A 172 19.63 -19.26 19.54
C GLY A 172 20.15 -20.65 19.15
N GLN A 173 21.41 -20.77 18.75
CA GLN A 173 22.02 -22.09 18.48
C GLN A 173 22.14 -22.98 19.72
N ARG A 174 22.17 -22.37 20.91
CA ARG A 174 22.23 -23.06 22.21
C ARG A 174 20.85 -23.36 22.79
N ASP A 175 19.76 -22.98 22.12
CA ASP A 175 18.39 -23.01 22.66
C ASP A 175 18.29 -22.31 24.03
N THR A 176 19.02 -21.20 24.20
CA THR A 176 18.99 -20.37 25.40
C THR A 176 18.39 -19.01 25.11
N PRO A 177 17.74 -18.34 26.10
CA PRO A 177 17.25 -16.99 25.91
C PRO A 177 18.38 -16.05 25.50
N ALA A 178 18.16 -15.26 24.45
CA ALA A 178 19.09 -14.22 24.05
C ALA A 178 19.18 -13.17 25.18
N PRO A 179 20.40 -12.74 25.57
CA PRO A 179 20.57 -11.57 26.42
C PRO A 179 19.93 -10.34 25.77
N ALA A 180 19.51 -9.37 26.59
CA ALA A 180 19.06 -8.09 26.07
C ALA A 180 20.21 -7.38 25.33
N ASP A 181 19.87 -6.75 24.21
CA ASP A 181 20.79 -5.93 23.43
C ASP A 181 21.34 -4.76 24.24
N ARG A 182 22.55 -4.33 23.90
CA ARG A 182 23.25 -3.26 24.62
C ARG A 182 23.81 -2.25 23.64
N ASP A 183 23.34 -1.02 23.77
CA ASP A 183 23.91 0.12 23.06
C ASP A 183 25.30 0.48 23.62
N GLU A 184 26.34 -0.10 23.05
CA GLU A 184 27.74 0.16 23.42
C GLU A 184 28.31 1.42 22.74
N LEU A 185 27.56 2.05 21.83
CA LEU A 185 28.01 3.24 21.12
C LEU A 185 28.08 4.44 22.07
N ARG A 186 29.27 5.02 22.18
CA ARG A 186 29.52 6.17 23.05
C ARG A 186 29.55 7.45 22.23
N TRP A 187 28.60 8.33 22.49
CA TRP A 187 28.62 9.67 21.91
C TRP A 187 29.56 10.60 22.68
N ARG A 188 30.23 11.50 21.97
CA ARG A 188 30.92 12.67 22.52
C ARG A 188 30.51 13.92 21.76
N GLU A 189 30.71 15.08 22.36
CA GLU A 189 30.62 16.32 21.61
C GLU A 189 31.76 16.42 20.58
N PRO A 190 31.49 16.95 19.37
CA PRO A 190 32.54 17.38 18.46
C PRO A 190 33.41 18.45 19.13
N THR A 191 34.71 18.40 18.88
CA THR A 191 35.61 19.49 19.29
C THR A 191 35.34 20.75 18.48
N ASP A 192 35.69 21.92 19.01
CA ASP A 192 35.51 23.21 18.30
C ASP A 192 36.14 23.21 16.91
N ARG A 193 37.31 22.57 16.77
CA ARG A 193 38.02 22.46 15.49
C ARG A 193 37.29 21.56 14.50
N GLU A 194 36.79 20.41 14.96
CA GLU A 194 35.99 19.49 14.13
C GLU A 194 34.71 20.18 13.67
N LEU A 195 33.97 20.79 14.60
CA LEU A 195 32.71 21.48 14.30
C LEU A 195 32.91 22.68 13.37
N ALA A 196 33.96 23.48 13.58
CA ALA A 196 34.25 24.64 12.75
C ALA A 196 34.54 24.26 11.30
N ALA A 197 35.27 23.16 11.07
CA ALA A 197 35.55 22.66 9.73
C ALA A 197 34.27 22.23 9.02
N VAL A 198 33.44 21.41 9.67
CA VAL A 198 32.15 20.97 9.11
C VAL A 198 31.24 22.16 8.84
N ALA A 199 31.13 23.09 9.79
CA ALA A 199 30.27 24.26 9.65
C ALA A 199 30.74 25.21 8.53
N ALA A 200 32.04 25.32 8.28
CA ALA A 200 32.57 26.11 7.17
C ALA A 200 32.11 25.54 5.82
N ASP A 201 32.28 24.24 5.60
CA ASP A 201 31.86 23.57 4.37
C ASP A 201 30.34 23.67 4.18
N LEU A 202 29.56 23.42 5.23
CA LEU A 202 28.12 23.56 5.18
C LEU A 202 27.67 24.98 4.83
N ARG A 203 28.36 26.04 5.32
CA ARG A 203 28.03 27.43 4.93
C ARG A 203 28.34 27.71 3.48
N ALA A 204 29.42 27.14 2.95
CA ALA A 204 29.87 27.38 1.58
C ALA A 204 29.03 26.63 0.54
N THR A 205 28.76 25.34 0.78
CA THR A 205 28.19 24.44 -0.24
C THR A 205 26.95 23.67 0.24
N GLY A 206 26.68 23.66 1.55
CA GLY A 206 25.64 22.82 2.15
C GLY A 206 26.03 21.35 2.29
N LEU A 207 27.27 20.97 1.95
CA LEU A 207 27.77 19.60 2.00
C LEU A 207 29.17 19.55 2.64
N HIS A 208 29.36 18.70 3.63
CA HIS A 208 30.66 18.28 4.14
C HIS A 208 30.90 16.80 3.82
N VAL A 209 32.07 16.49 3.27
CA VAL A 209 32.50 15.10 3.01
C VAL A 209 33.86 14.90 3.68
N ALA A 210 33.89 14.11 4.74
CA ALA A 210 35.13 13.82 5.45
C ALA A 210 36.01 12.82 4.69
N ALA A 211 37.30 12.81 5.01
CA ALA A 211 38.23 11.84 4.44
C ALA A 211 37.76 10.39 4.71
N GLY A 212 37.75 9.57 3.65
CA GLY A 212 37.28 8.18 3.70
C GLY A 212 35.77 7.99 3.49
N ALA A 213 34.98 9.05 3.44
CA ALA A 213 33.59 8.98 3.00
C ALA A 213 33.53 8.68 1.49
N THR A 214 32.52 7.91 1.05
CA THR A 214 32.34 7.52 -0.36
C THR A 214 31.34 8.39 -1.10
N LEU A 215 30.74 9.37 -0.42
CA LEU A 215 29.82 10.32 -1.03
C LEU A 215 30.57 11.31 -1.94
N THR A 216 30.26 11.28 -3.24
CA THR A 216 30.83 12.22 -4.22
C THR A 216 29.99 13.47 -4.44
N GLY A 217 28.70 13.42 -4.09
CA GLY A 217 27.78 14.54 -4.18
C GLY A 217 26.38 14.16 -3.69
N VAL A 218 25.56 15.16 -3.37
CA VAL A 218 24.18 14.94 -2.92
C VAL A 218 23.31 14.50 -4.11
N PRO A 219 22.52 13.41 -3.99
CA PRO A 219 21.60 12.97 -5.04
C PRO A 219 20.54 14.04 -5.35
N GLY A 220 20.74 14.82 -6.42
CA GLY A 220 20.03 16.09 -6.65
C GLY A 220 18.51 16.00 -6.68
N ASP A 221 17.94 15.03 -7.41
CA ASP A 221 16.49 14.90 -7.53
C ASP A 221 15.85 14.36 -6.25
N ALA A 222 16.45 13.34 -5.63
CA ALA A 222 15.98 12.79 -4.36
C ALA A 222 16.02 13.84 -3.24
N ALA A 223 17.10 14.64 -3.18
CA ALA A 223 17.25 15.72 -2.21
C ALA A 223 16.22 16.83 -2.40
N LYS A 224 15.98 17.29 -3.64
CA LYS A 224 14.96 18.30 -3.94
C LYS A 224 13.55 17.84 -3.59
N ASN A 225 13.25 16.56 -3.82
CA ASN A 225 11.94 15.99 -3.49
C ASN A 225 11.73 15.84 -1.97
N ALA A 226 12.77 15.40 -1.26
CA ALA A 226 12.74 15.22 0.19
C ALA A 226 12.66 16.56 0.93
N PHE A 227 13.48 17.53 0.51
CA PHE A 227 13.65 18.84 1.14
C PHE A 227 13.62 19.96 0.07
N PRO A 228 12.43 20.40 -0.36
CA PRO A 228 12.29 21.44 -1.38
C PRO A 228 12.95 22.77 -1.03
N ASP A 229 12.94 23.11 0.27
CA ASP A 229 13.56 24.32 0.81
C ASP A 229 15.07 24.15 1.10
N GLY A 230 15.62 22.98 0.79
CA GLY A 230 17.01 22.63 1.02
C GLY A 230 17.27 21.93 2.36
N ALA A 231 18.40 21.24 2.41
CA ALA A 231 18.94 20.59 3.60
C ALA A 231 20.47 20.67 3.57
N ARG A 232 21.10 20.48 4.73
CA ARG A 232 22.55 20.40 4.90
C ARG A 232 22.96 18.94 5.07
N TYR A 233 24.07 18.55 4.46
CA TYR A 233 24.50 17.15 4.40
C TYR A 233 25.91 17.00 4.95
N VAL A 234 26.11 16.05 5.85
CA VAL A 234 27.42 15.69 6.39
C VAL A 234 27.63 14.21 6.12
N ALA A 235 28.71 13.86 5.41
CA ALA A 235 29.08 12.48 5.15
C ALA A 235 30.42 12.16 5.81
N LEU A 236 30.38 11.18 6.73
CA LEU A 236 31.53 10.66 7.45
C LEU A 236 31.73 9.19 7.09
N PRO A 237 32.97 8.66 7.08
CA PRO A 237 33.19 7.23 6.96
C PRO A 237 32.53 6.44 8.11
N ALA A 238 32.52 5.12 8.01
CA ALA A 238 32.21 4.28 9.16
C ALA A 238 33.12 4.63 10.34
N GLN A 239 32.53 4.75 11.51
CA GLN A 239 33.22 5.20 12.71
C GLN A 239 34.01 4.04 13.34
N PRO A 240 35.16 4.32 13.97
CA PRO A 240 35.93 3.28 14.64
C PRO A 240 35.11 2.58 15.74
N PHE A 241 35.10 1.25 15.71
CA PHE A 241 34.46 0.44 16.75
C PHE A 241 35.12 0.67 18.12
N GLY A 242 34.29 0.88 19.15
CA GLY A 242 34.72 1.05 20.54
C GLY A 242 35.22 2.46 20.90
N GLU A 243 35.37 3.37 19.93
CA GLU A 243 35.78 4.75 20.18
C GLU A 243 34.58 5.70 20.35
N PRO A 244 34.70 6.77 21.15
CA PRO A 244 33.65 7.78 21.25
C PRO A 244 33.42 8.53 19.93
N VAL A 245 32.20 8.49 19.43
CA VAL A 245 31.79 9.08 18.15
C VAL A 245 31.36 10.53 18.35
N PRO A 246 31.91 11.51 17.59
CA PRO A 246 31.44 12.89 17.62
C PRO A 246 30.00 13.00 17.13
N ARG A 247 29.12 13.55 17.97
CA ARG A 247 27.69 13.69 17.71
C ARG A 247 27.39 15.04 17.04
N TYR A 248 27.53 15.11 15.72
CA TYR A 248 27.40 16.37 14.98
C TYR A 248 25.97 16.94 14.92
N GLY A 249 24.95 16.08 14.91
CA GLY A 249 23.56 16.50 14.66
C GLY A 249 23.05 17.62 15.57
N PRO A 250 23.09 17.45 16.91
CA PRO A 250 22.68 18.50 17.84
C PRO A 250 23.53 19.77 17.72
N ALA A 251 24.86 19.64 17.71
CA ALA A 251 25.78 20.76 17.60
C ALA A 251 25.59 21.59 16.32
N LEU A 252 25.29 20.94 15.19
CA LEU A 252 24.99 21.63 13.94
C LEU A 252 23.58 22.23 13.92
N THR A 253 22.62 21.63 14.63
CA THR A 253 21.27 22.18 14.76
C THR A 253 21.28 23.53 15.48
N ASP A 254 22.13 23.67 16.49
CA ASP A 254 22.33 24.95 17.20
C ASP A 254 22.92 26.03 16.29
N LEU A 255 23.80 25.64 15.36
CA LEU A 255 24.43 26.55 14.40
C LEU A 255 23.52 26.90 13.20
N PHE A 256 22.60 26.02 12.84
CA PHE A 256 21.70 26.16 11.69
C PHE A 256 20.24 25.90 12.09
N PRO A 257 19.66 26.73 12.98
CA PRO A 257 18.33 26.50 13.52
C PRO A 257 17.27 26.46 12.41
N GLY A 258 16.33 25.52 12.52
CA GLY A 258 15.22 25.34 11.58
C GLY A 258 15.61 24.75 10.22
N THR A 259 16.89 24.48 9.97
CA THR A 259 17.35 23.85 8.73
C THR A 259 17.39 22.33 8.92
N PRO A 260 16.86 21.51 7.98
CA PRO A 260 17.11 20.07 7.97
C PRO A 260 18.60 19.75 7.78
N ILE A 261 19.13 18.86 8.61
CA ILE A 261 20.52 18.41 8.62
C ILE A 261 20.51 16.89 8.58
N ILE A 262 21.17 16.34 7.55
CA ILE A 262 21.35 14.90 7.38
C ILE A 262 22.81 14.58 7.68
N VAL A 263 23.04 13.70 8.66
CA VAL A 263 24.40 13.27 9.04
C VAL A 263 24.53 11.78 8.78
N MET A 264 25.49 11.41 7.93
CA MET A 264 25.83 10.02 7.65
C MET A 264 27.10 9.61 8.41
N TYR A 265 27.01 8.53 9.17
CA TYR A 265 28.14 7.83 9.76
C TYR A 265 28.24 6.47 9.06
N GLY A 266 29.13 6.34 8.06
CA GLY A 266 29.12 5.15 7.22
C GLY A 266 27.77 5.00 6.50
N LEU A 267 27.06 3.91 6.76
CA LEU A 267 25.73 3.65 6.18
C LEU A 267 24.58 4.02 7.15
N TRP A 268 24.89 4.46 8.36
CA TRP A 268 23.92 5.01 9.31
C TRP A 268 23.60 6.47 8.97
N ILE A 269 22.32 6.84 8.93
CA ILE A 269 21.86 8.18 8.58
C ILE A 269 20.99 8.72 9.72
N GLU A 270 21.35 9.91 10.20
CA GLU A 270 20.56 10.66 11.17
C GLU A 270 19.90 11.87 10.51
N TYR A 271 18.67 12.16 10.93
CA TYR A 271 17.97 13.39 10.63
C TYR A 271 17.93 14.28 11.87
N HIS A 272 18.30 15.54 11.69
CA HIS A 272 18.18 16.60 12.69
C HIS A 272 17.53 17.82 12.04
N GLY A 273 16.51 18.41 12.66
CA GLY A 273 15.75 19.51 12.07
C GLY A 273 14.34 19.68 12.66
N PRO A 274 13.45 20.39 11.96
CA PRO A 274 12.06 20.53 12.39
C PRO A 274 11.39 19.16 12.60
N ALA A 275 10.62 19.03 13.67
CA ALA A 275 9.93 17.79 14.07
C ALA A 275 10.86 16.56 14.23
N THR A 276 12.13 16.76 14.66
CA THR A 276 13.10 15.66 14.85
C THR A 276 12.56 14.49 15.67
N ALA A 277 11.90 14.77 16.80
CA ALA A 277 11.44 13.73 17.72
C ALA A 277 10.54 12.68 17.05
N ASP A 278 9.59 13.13 16.22
CA ASP A 278 8.63 12.23 15.58
C ASP A 278 9.13 11.74 14.21
N PHE A 279 9.83 12.61 13.46
CA PHE A 279 10.21 12.32 12.08
C PHE A 279 11.46 11.44 11.97
N ALA A 280 12.47 11.65 12.84
CA ALA A 280 13.74 10.93 12.74
C ALA A 280 13.56 9.43 12.98
N GLU A 281 12.78 9.07 14.00
CA GLU A 281 12.49 7.68 14.34
C GLU A 281 11.71 6.99 13.22
N LEU A 282 10.64 7.61 12.72
CA LEU A 282 9.84 7.07 11.63
C LEU A 282 10.65 6.89 10.34
N ALA A 283 11.47 7.88 9.98
CA ALA A 283 12.32 7.83 8.78
C ALA A 283 13.38 6.73 8.90
N GLY A 284 14.07 6.66 10.04
CA GLY A 284 15.06 5.63 10.33
C GLY A 284 14.44 4.23 10.32
N ALA A 285 13.41 4.01 11.14
CA ALA A 285 12.78 2.69 11.28
C ALA A 285 12.19 2.20 9.96
N SER A 286 11.55 3.10 9.21
CA SER A 286 10.99 2.71 7.92
C SER A 286 12.05 2.44 6.85
N PHE A 287 13.18 3.14 6.86
CA PHE A 287 14.26 2.91 5.91
C PHE A 287 15.00 1.61 6.23
N TYR A 288 15.49 1.46 7.46
CA TYR A 288 16.28 0.30 7.85
C TYR A 288 15.43 -0.98 7.92
N GLY A 289 14.16 -0.90 8.34
CA GLY A 289 13.25 -2.04 8.28
C GLY A 289 13.06 -2.61 6.86
N GLN A 290 13.23 -1.78 5.82
CA GLN A 290 13.13 -2.22 4.43
C GLN A 290 14.49 -2.61 3.82
N PHE A 291 15.56 -1.89 4.14
CA PHE A 291 16.84 -1.99 3.43
C PHE A 291 17.97 -2.63 4.23
N ALA A 292 17.85 -2.82 5.54
CA ALA A 292 18.95 -3.30 6.40
C ALA A 292 19.54 -4.63 5.91
N GLY A 293 18.70 -5.61 5.53
CA GLY A 293 19.19 -6.91 5.04
C GLY A 293 20.04 -6.82 3.75
N ARG A 294 19.80 -5.82 2.90
CA ARG A 294 20.67 -5.55 1.74
C ARG A 294 21.93 -4.79 2.16
N LEU A 295 21.77 -3.76 2.99
CA LEU A 295 22.91 -2.96 3.49
C LEU A 295 23.90 -3.80 4.30
N SER A 296 23.45 -4.87 4.96
CA SER A 296 24.34 -5.73 5.75
C SER A 296 25.25 -6.60 4.89
N ARG A 297 24.81 -6.99 3.69
CA ARG A 297 25.51 -7.92 2.80
C ARG A 297 26.39 -7.23 1.77
N TYR A 298 25.92 -6.12 1.21
CA TYR A 298 26.56 -5.46 0.08
C TYR A 298 27.31 -4.19 0.49
N GLY A 299 28.33 -3.81 -0.29
CA GLY A 299 29.20 -2.66 -0.04
C GLY A 299 28.72 -1.38 -0.73
N TYR A 300 27.47 -0.96 -0.48
CA TYR A 300 26.91 0.21 -1.20
C TYR A 300 27.68 1.52 -0.94
N PRO A 301 27.93 2.34 -1.98
CA PRO A 301 28.41 3.70 -1.80
C PRO A 301 27.39 4.57 -1.07
N GLN A 302 27.87 5.54 -0.28
CA GLN A 302 27.01 6.43 0.51
C GLN A 302 26.00 7.21 -0.35
N GLY A 303 26.35 7.57 -1.59
CA GLY A 303 25.42 8.23 -2.51
C GLY A 303 24.15 7.43 -2.77
N ASN A 304 24.26 6.11 -2.90
CA ASN A 304 23.13 5.23 -3.20
C ASN A 304 22.25 5.04 -1.97
N VAL A 305 22.87 4.87 -0.80
CA VAL A 305 22.14 4.78 0.48
C VAL A 305 21.43 6.09 0.80
N LEU A 306 22.08 7.23 0.60
CA LEU A 306 21.48 8.55 0.78
C LEU A 306 20.32 8.77 -0.19
N ALA A 307 20.45 8.39 -1.47
CA ALA A 307 19.37 8.52 -2.44
C ALA A 307 18.14 7.70 -2.03
N ALA A 308 18.34 6.45 -1.60
CA ALA A 308 17.26 5.58 -1.13
C ALA A 308 16.59 6.14 0.14
N TYR A 309 17.38 6.63 1.09
CA TYR A 309 16.86 7.27 2.30
C TYR A 309 16.03 8.53 1.98
N LEU A 310 16.51 9.40 1.10
CA LEU A 310 15.80 10.63 0.69
C LEU A 310 14.51 10.33 -0.07
N ASN A 311 14.49 9.28 -0.89
CA ASN A 311 13.26 8.80 -1.51
C ASN A 311 12.28 8.30 -0.45
N ARG A 312 12.75 7.65 0.62
CA ARG A 312 11.88 7.23 1.72
C ARG A 312 11.33 8.41 2.52
N VAL A 313 12.16 9.40 2.81
CA VAL A 313 11.74 10.68 3.42
C VAL A 313 10.66 11.35 2.58
N THR A 314 10.84 11.33 1.25
CA THR A 314 9.85 11.81 0.29
C THR A 314 8.54 11.03 0.48
N ASP A 315 8.55 9.70 0.43
CA ASP A 315 7.35 8.88 0.62
C ASP A 315 6.62 9.15 1.96
N ILE A 316 7.36 9.33 3.06
CA ILE A 316 6.78 9.64 4.37
C ILE A 316 6.07 11.01 4.35
N ARG A 317 6.72 12.02 3.76
CA ARG A 317 6.15 13.38 3.63
C ARG A 317 4.94 13.40 2.69
N TYR A 318 4.97 12.64 1.60
CA TYR A 318 3.88 12.58 0.62
C TYR A 318 2.70 11.70 1.04
N SER A 319 2.94 10.66 1.85
CA SER A 319 1.87 9.80 2.40
C SER A 319 1.02 10.49 3.47
N GLY A 320 1.42 11.67 3.96
CA GLY A 320 0.66 12.45 4.92
C GLY A 320 0.66 11.86 6.33
N LEU A 321 1.66 11.02 6.66
CA LEU A 321 1.85 10.44 7.99
C LEU A 321 2.39 11.44 9.03
N SER A 322 2.70 12.67 8.61
CA SER A 322 3.02 13.79 9.50
C SER A 322 2.04 14.94 9.19
N ASP A 323 1.33 15.39 10.22
CA ASP A 323 0.19 16.32 10.11
C ASP A 323 0.51 17.62 9.33
N ARG A 324 -0.40 17.98 8.41
CA ARG A 324 -0.35 19.15 7.50
C ARG A 324 -0.56 20.48 8.23
N PRO A 325 -0.05 21.64 7.70
CA PRO A 325 -0.78 22.45 6.68
C PRO A 325 0.14 23.20 5.65
N LEU A 326 -0.19 23.36 4.35
CA LEU A 326 -0.74 24.58 3.66
C LEU A 326 -0.65 24.48 2.07
N PRO A 327 -1.40 25.26 1.23
CA PRO A 327 -1.97 24.90 -0.12
C PRO A 327 -1.21 25.47 -1.37
N TYR A 328 -1.47 25.19 -2.68
CA TYR A 328 -2.56 24.63 -3.51
C TYR A 328 -1.96 23.98 -4.80
N ARG A 329 -2.30 22.73 -5.18
CA ARG A 329 -2.20 22.28 -6.60
C ARG A 329 -3.60 22.41 -7.21
N PRO A 330 -3.77 23.08 -8.37
CA PRO A 330 -5.06 23.09 -9.04
C PRO A 330 -5.50 21.65 -9.33
N VAL A 331 -6.79 21.46 -9.14
CA VAL A 331 -7.52 20.22 -9.35
C VAL A 331 -7.14 19.63 -10.71
N ASP A 332 -6.56 18.43 -10.73
CA ASP A 332 -6.52 17.63 -11.96
C ASP A 332 -7.99 17.37 -12.35
N PRO A 333 -8.48 17.97 -13.46
CA PRO A 333 -9.89 17.92 -13.81
C PRO A 333 -10.35 16.49 -14.04
N LEU A 334 -9.46 15.56 -14.39
CA LEU A 334 -9.76 14.14 -14.53
C LEU A 334 -9.98 13.46 -13.18
N ARG A 335 -9.22 13.78 -12.13
CA ARG A 335 -9.40 13.22 -10.78
C ARG A 335 -10.68 13.69 -10.09
N VAL A 336 -11.19 14.87 -10.42
CA VAL A 336 -12.48 15.35 -9.89
C VAL A 336 -13.65 14.99 -10.80
N ALA A 337 -13.45 14.89 -12.12
CA ALA A 337 -14.49 14.46 -13.03
C ALA A 337 -14.76 12.95 -12.92
N LEU A 338 -13.75 12.09 -12.78
CA LEU A 338 -13.93 10.62 -12.77
C LEU A 338 -14.86 10.10 -11.66
N PRO A 339 -14.77 10.56 -10.40
CA PRO A 339 -15.71 10.17 -9.35
C PRO A 339 -17.08 10.83 -9.50
N ALA A 340 -17.14 12.01 -10.14
CA ALA A 340 -18.38 12.77 -10.33
C ALA A 340 -19.18 12.34 -11.57
N LEU A 341 -18.54 11.69 -12.55
CA LEU A 341 -19.16 11.22 -13.79
C LEU A 341 -20.32 10.24 -13.57
N PRO A 342 -20.25 9.25 -12.65
CA PRO A 342 -21.39 8.40 -12.30
C PRO A 342 -22.57 9.20 -11.75
N TRP A 343 -22.29 10.24 -10.95
CA TRP A 343 -23.32 11.11 -10.36
C TRP A 343 -23.90 12.09 -11.38
N LEU A 344 -23.10 12.60 -12.32
CA LEU A 344 -23.58 13.38 -13.46
C LEU A 344 -24.42 12.53 -14.40
N PHE A 345 -24.02 11.28 -14.65
CA PHE A 345 -24.83 10.32 -15.40
C PHE A 345 -26.15 10.02 -14.67
N ALA A 346 -26.09 9.73 -13.37
CA ALA A 346 -27.26 9.50 -12.54
C ALA A 346 -28.17 10.75 -12.49
N ALA A 347 -27.62 11.96 -12.40
CA ALA A 347 -28.37 13.21 -12.44
C ALA A 347 -29.02 13.45 -13.80
N CYS A 348 -28.32 13.16 -14.90
CA CYS A 348 -28.87 13.24 -16.27
C CYS A 348 -30.00 12.22 -16.48
N VAL A 349 -29.80 10.96 -16.04
CA VAL A 349 -30.81 9.90 -16.11
C VAL A 349 -32.01 10.21 -15.20
N ALA A 350 -31.78 10.66 -13.98
CA ALA A 350 -32.83 11.08 -13.06
C ALA A 350 -33.59 12.30 -13.60
N THR A 351 -32.91 13.28 -14.20
CA THR A 351 -33.57 14.44 -14.83
C THR A 351 -34.38 14.02 -16.05
N PHE A 352 -33.87 13.09 -16.88
CA PHE A 352 -34.62 12.49 -17.99
C PHE A 352 -35.85 11.72 -17.52
N LEU A 353 -35.72 10.94 -16.44
CA LEU A 353 -36.84 10.22 -15.83
C LEU A 353 -37.86 11.17 -15.21
N VAL A 354 -37.43 12.20 -14.48
CA VAL A 354 -38.31 13.23 -13.92
C VAL A 354 -39.03 13.99 -15.03
N LEU A 355 -38.36 14.35 -16.12
CA LEU A 355 -38.99 14.99 -17.29
C LEU A 355 -39.97 14.05 -18.01
N SER A 356 -39.67 12.75 -18.09
CA SER A 356 -40.53 11.73 -18.71
C SER A 356 -41.75 11.40 -17.85
N VAL A 357 -41.60 11.31 -16.53
CA VAL A 357 -42.71 11.14 -15.57
C VAL A 357 -43.57 12.41 -15.51
N ARG A 358 -42.96 13.60 -15.62
CA ARG A 358 -43.68 14.87 -15.64
C ARG A 358 -44.40 15.13 -16.97
N SER A 359 -43.95 14.55 -18.09
CA SER A 359 -44.73 14.54 -19.34
C SER A 359 -45.90 13.57 -19.29
N LEU A 360 -45.79 12.47 -18.53
CA LEU A 360 -46.90 11.54 -18.26
C LEU A 360 -47.90 12.08 -17.23
N ARG A 361 -47.46 12.94 -16.30
CA ARG A 361 -48.29 13.60 -15.26
C ARG A 361 -48.81 14.98 -15.64
N ARG A 362 -48.70 15.41 -16.91
CA ARG A 362 -49.43 16.59 -17.40
C ARG A 362 -50.77 16.14 -17.97
N PRO A 363 -51.90 16.37 -17.26
CA PRO A 363 -53.22 16.11 -17.80
C PRO A 363 -53.68 17.40 -18.50
N ASP A 364 -53.26 17.61 -19.75
CA ASP A 364 -53.95 18.57 -20.60
C ASP A 364 -54.90 17.80 -21.50
N GLY A 365 -56.18 18.12 -21.31
CA GLY A 365 -57.32 17.31 -21.70
C GLY A 365 -57.35 16.90 -23.17
N VAL A 366 -57.52 15.59 -23.37
CA VAL A 366 -58.31 15.06 -24.49
C VAL A 366 -59.17 13.92 -23.91
N LYS A 367 -60.48 14.14 -23.97
CA LYS A 367 -61.56 13.26 -23.49
C LYS A 367 -61.51 11.87 -24.13
N ILE A 368 -61.38 10.80 -23.35
CA ILE A 368 -62.05 9.51 -23.61
C ILE A 368 -62.44 8.84 -22.26
N ARG A 369 -63.77 8.85 -22.00
CA ARG A 369 -64.62 8.00 -21.14
C ARG A 369 -64.20 7.60 -19.71
N GLN A 370 -65.01 8.08 -18.77
CA GLN A 370 -65.32 7.47 -17.46
C GLN A 370 -65.65 5.97 -17.58
N GLY A 371 -65.06 5.16 -16.68
CA GLY A 371 -65.50 3.80 -16.34
C GLY A 371 -64.36 2.95 -15.76
N ASP A 372 -64.53 2.47 -14.53
CA ASP A 372 -63.72 1.47 -13.80
C ASP A 372 -62.35 1.86 -13.21
N SER A 373 -62.40 2.63 -12.12
CA SER A 373 -61.43 2.51 -11.04
C SER A 373 -61.71 1.26 -10.19
N GLY A 374 -60.91 0.20 -10.36
CA GLY A 374 -60.83 -0.90 -9.39
C GLY A 374 -60.59 -2.31 -9.92
N ARG A 375 -59.44 -2.58 -10.56
CA ARG A 375 -58.75 -3.89 -10.68
C ARG A 375 -57.57 -3.75 -11.63
N GLY A 376 -56.34 -3.82 -11.13
CA GLY A 376 -55.17 -4.01 -12.00
C GLY A 376 -55.33 -5.32 -12.78
N GLY A 377 -55.11 -5.31 -14.09
CA GLY A 377 -55.33 -6.47 -14.96
C GLY A 377 -54.45 -7.68 -14.59
N ALA A 378 -54.83 -8.87 -15.08
CA ALA A 378 -54.13 -10.14 -14.83
C ALA A 378 -52.60 -10.08 -15.03
N PRO A 379 -52.06 -9.36 -16.03
CA PRO A 379 -50.60 -9.24 -16.21
C PRO A 379 -49.90 -8.50 -15.06
N ALA A 380 -50.54 -7.47 -14.50
CA ALA A 380 -49.98 -6.69 -13.40
C ALA A 380 -49.93 -7.52 -12.11
N ARG A 381 -50.98 -8.32 -11.86
CA ARG A 381 -51.02 -9.23 -10.72
C ARG A 381 -49.99 -10.37 -10.86
N LEU A 382 -49.85 -10.94 -12.06
CA LEU A 382 -48.82 -11.95 -12.36
C LEU A 382 -47.41 -11.43 -12.06
N ALA A 383 -47.09 -10.22 -12.53
CA ALA A 383 -45.78 -9.60 -12.29
C ALA A 383 -45.51 -9.38 -10.79
N GLY A 384 -46.52 -8.90 -10.05
CA GLY A 384 -46.42 -8.69 -8.61
C GLY A 384 -46.19 -9.98 -7.81
N LEU A 385 -46.94 -11.04 -8.13
CA LEU A 385 -46.80 -12.34 -7.46
C LEU A 385 -45.48 -13.05 -7.83
N THR A 386 -44.99 -12.88 -9.06
CA THR A 386 -43.69 -13.45 -9.47
C THR A 386 -42.54 -12.79 -8.71
N ALA A 387 -42.61 -11.47 -8.51
CA ALA A 387 -41.60 -10.77 -7.71
C ALA A 387 -41.62 -11.21 -6.24
N LEU A 388 -42.81 -11.41 -5.66
CA LEU A 388 -42.95 -11.94 -4.30
C LEU A 388 -42.33 -13.34 -4.18
N ALA A 389 -42.59 -14.24 -5.14
CA ALA A 389 -42.04 -15.59 -5.13
C ALA A 389 -40.50 -15.61 -5.19
N VAL A 390 -39.88 -14.70 -5.95
CA VAL A 390 -38.42 -14.55 -6.01
C VAL A 390 -37.85 -14.07 -4.68
N GLU A 391 -38.49 -13.10 -4.03
CA GLU A 391 -38.01 -12.62 -2.72
C GLU A 391 -38.17 -13.68 -1.62
N MET A 392 -39.23 -14.50 -1.68
CA MET A 392 -39.43 -15.60 -0.74
C MET A 392 -38.45 -16.76 -0.96
N SER A 393 -38.05 -17.06 -2.21
CA SER A 393 -37.12 -18.17 -2.50
C SER A 393 -35.73 -17.97 -1.89
N LEU A 394 -35.32 -16.71 -1.73
CA LEU A 394 -34.07 -16.34 -1.08
C LEU A 394 -34.09 -16.56 0.43
N LEU A 395 -35.28 -16.74 1.04
CA LEU A 395 -35.48 -16.82 2.48
C LEU A 395 -35.93 -18.22 2.96
N THR A 396 -36.16 -19.17 2.05
CA THR A 396 -36.68 -20.51 2.39
C THR A 396 -35.58 -21.58 2.45
N ASP A 397 -35.58 -22.37 3.54
CA ASP A 397 -34.79 -23.60 3.68
C ASP A 397 -35.58 -24.86 3.25
N ALA A 398 -34.91 -26.02 3.16
CA ALA A 398 -35.41 -27.27 2.57
C ALA A 398 -36.78 -27.78 3.07
N ARG A 399 -37.25 -27.38 4.26
CA ARG A 399 -38.58 -27.75 4.80
C ARG A 399 -39.74 -26.87 4.30
N SER A 400 -39.47 -25.63 3.87
CA SER A 400 -40.46 -24.65 3.38
C SER A 400 -40.59 -24.62 1.85
N ASN A 401 -39.83 -25.48 1.15
CA ASN A 401 -39.65 -25.48 -0.30
C ASN A 401 -40.86 -26.01 -1.13
N PRO A 402 -41.73 -26.93 -0.64
CA PRO A 402 -42.79 -27.50 -1.49
C PRO A 402 -43.88 -26.50 -1.92
N ALA A 403 -44.39 -25.68 -1.00
CA ALA A 403 -45.46 -24.71 -1.29
C ALA A 403 -44.99 -23.63 -2.28
N LEU A 404 -43.77 -23.12 -2.07
CA LEU A 404 -43.16 -22.14 -2.97
C LEU A 404 -42.95 -22.72 -4.38
N THR A 405 -42.47 -23.96 -4.49
CA THR A 405 -42.27 -24.61 -5.78
C THR A 405 -43.60 -24.78 -6.53
N ARG A 406 -44.69 -25.18 -5.84
CA ARG A 406 -46.02 -25.28 -6.45
C ARG A 406 -46.56 -23.92 -6.90
N GLY A 407 -46.38 -22.88 -6.08
CA GLY A 407 -46.76 -21.51 -6.43
C GLY A 407 -46.05 -21.02 -7.70
N ILE A 408 -44.74 -21.24 -7.83
CA ILE A 408 -43.97 -20.84 -9.02
C ILE A 408 -44.46 -21.56 -10.29
N VAL A 409 -44.75 -22.87 -10.21
CA VAL A 409 -45.29 -23.62 -11.35
C VAL A 409 -46.65 -23.06 -11.79
N LYS A 410 -47.51 -22.65 -10.85
CA LYS A 410 -48.80 -22.04 -11.16
C LYS A 410 -48.66 -20.64 -11.79
N LEU A 411 -47.69 -19.84 -11.34
CA LEU A 411 -47.38 -18.56 -11.98
C LEU A 411 -46.85 -18.73 -13.40
N GLN A 412 -46.02 -19.74 -13.66
CA GLN A 412 -45.58 -20.06 -15.02
C GLN A 412 -46.75 -20.51 -15.90
N ALA A 413 -47.63 -21.37 -15.39
CA ALA A 413 -48.84 -21.77 -16.12
C ALA A 413 -49.77 -20.57 -16.41
N ALA A 414 -49.95 -19.66 -15.46
CA ALA A 414 -50.72 -18.44 -15.66
C ALA A 414 -50.09 -17.52 -16.72
N ARG A 415 -48.75 -17.44 -16.78
CA ARG A 415 -48.03 -16.70 -17.81
C ARG A 415 -48.25 -17.32 -19.19
N THR A 416 -48.07 -18.64 -19.32
CA THR A 416 -48.31 -19.33 -20.59
C THR A 416 -49.75 -19.18 -21.05
N ALA A 417 -50.73 -19.32 -20.14
CA ALA A 417 -52.13 -19.12 -20.45
C ALA A 417 -52.45 -17.67 -20.90
N LEU A 418 -51.73 -16.68 -20.36
CA LEU A 418 -51.85 -15.28 -20.79
C LEU A 418 -51.22 -15.07 -22.18
N ASP A 419 -50.04 -15.65 -22.43
CA ASP A 419 -49.32 -15.55 -23.70
C ASP A 419 -50.06 -16.28 -24.83
N GLU A 420 -50.81 -17.35 -24.52
CA GLU A 420 -51.68 -18.10 -25.43
C GLU A 420 -53.11 -17.53 -25.55
N GLU A 421 -53.37 -16.36 -24.94
CA GLU A 421 -54.66 -15.66 -24.97
C GLU A 421 -55.88 -16.51 -24.50
N LEU A 422 -55.66 -17.41 -23.54
CA LEU A 422 -56.73 -18.23 -22.97
C LEU A 422 -57.77 -17.36 -22.21
N PRO A 423 -59.00 -17.87 -22.00
CA PRO A 423 -60.07 -17.10 -21.38
C PRO A 423 -59.63 -16.51 -20.04
N SER A 424 -59.87 -15.20 -19.83
CA SER A 424 -59.30 -14.47 -18.69
C SER A 424 -59.68 -15.08 -17.33
N ARG A 425 -60.86 -15.71 -17.22
CA ARG A 425 -61.26 -16.43 -16.00
C ARG A 425 -60.27 -17.53 -15.62
N HIS A 426 -59.74 -18.24 -16.61
CA HIS A 426 -58.77 -19.32 -16.37
C HIS A 426 -57.43 -18.78 -15.86
N VAL A 427 -56.95 -17.67 -16.45
CA VAL A 427 -55.74 -16.98 -15.98
C VAL A 427 -55.92 -16.48 -14.55
N TRP A 428 -57.07 -15.89 -14.22
CA TRP A 428 -57.36 -15.43 -12.86
C TRP A 428 -57.42 -16.55 -11.84
N THR A 429 -58.02 -17.70 -12.17
CA THR A 429 -58.02 -18.87 -11.29
C THR A 429 -56.60 -19.36 -11.00
N LEU A 430 -55.73 -19.44 -12.01
CA LEU A 430 -54.33 -19.85 -11.80
C LEU A 430 -53.54 -18.84 -10.94
N LEU A 431 -53.84 -17.54 -11.07
CA LEU A 431 -53.21 -16.49 -10.26
C LEU A 431 -53.70 -16.49 -8.81
N ASP A 432 -54.98 -16.80 -8.57
CA ASP A 432 -55.52 -16.93 -7.21
C ASP A 432 -54.95 -18.18 -6.53
N GLU A 433 -54.89 -19.33 -7.22
CA GLU A 433 -54.24 -20.55 -6.69
C GLU A 433 -52.76 -20.34 -6.36
N ALA A 434 -52.04 -19.59 -7.22
CA ALA A 434 -50.65 -19.25 -6.96
C ALA A 434 -50.48 -18.34 -5.73
N ALA A 435 -51.40 -17.39 -5.53
CA ALA A 435 -51.37 -16.50 -4.37
C ALA A 435 -51.59 -17.29 -3.07
N ASP A 436 -52.51 -18.25 -3.06
CA ASP A 436 -52.80 -19.07 -1.87
C ASP A 436 -51.58 -19.91 -1.44
N GLU A 437 -50.89 -20.56 -2.37
CA GLU A 437 -49.69 -21.35 -2.06
C GLU A 437 -48.53 -20.46 -1.54
N LEU A 438 -48.40 -19.23 -2.04
CA LEU A 438 -47.41 -18.27 -1.54
C LEU A 438 -47.79 -17.73 -0.15
N ASP A 439 -49.07 -17.53 0.14
CA ASP A 439 -49.53 -17.11 1.47
C ASP A 439 -49.22 -18.17 2.53
N ASP A 440 -49.44 -19.45 2.22
CA ASP A 440 -49.10 -20.56 3.11
C ASP A 440 -47.58 -20.68 3.33
N GLY A 441 -46.78 -20.43 2.28
CA GLY A 441 -45.33 -20.30 2.40
C GLY A 441 -44.92 -19.18 3.37
N ALA A 442 -45.54 -18.00 3.25
CA ALA A 442 -45.22 -16.84 4.07
C ALA A 442 -45.60 -17.05 5.55
N ARG A 443 -46.72 -17.74 5.81
CA ARG A 443 -47.13 -18.13 7.17
C ARG A 443 -46.16 -19.12 7.80
N THR A 444 -45.70 -20.11 7.04
CA THR A 444 -44.74 -21.10 7.53
C THR A 444 -43.40 -20.47 7.93
N LEU A 445 -42.99 -19.40 7.23
CA LEU A 445 -41.80 -18.61 7.56
C LEU A 445 -42.03 -17.60 8.69
N GLY A 446 -43.26 -17.37 9.12
CA GLY A 446 -43.61 -16.41 10.16
C GLY A 446 -43.56 -14.94 9.72
N LEU A 447 -43.57 -14.64 8.42
CA LEU A 447 -43.39 -13.28 7.88
C LEU A 447 -44.69 -12.69 7.34
N ALA A 448 -45.41 -11.96 8.19
CA ALA A 448 -46.73 -11.39 7.85
C ALA A 448 -46.71 -10.35 6.71
N SER A 449 -45.59 -9.64 6.51
CA SER A 449 -45.44 -8.65 5.45
C SER A 449 -45.32 -9.24 4.04
N TYR A 450 -45.03 -10.55 3.93
CA TYR A 450 -44.88 -11.27 2.68
C TYR A 450 -46.18 -11.97 2.23
N ARG A 451 -47.30 -11.71 2.92
CA ARG A 451 -48.61 -12.19 2.50
C ARG A 451 -49.06 -11.45 1.23
N PRO A 452 -49.53 -12.14 0.17
CA PRO A 452 -49.72 -11.55 -1.16
C PRO A 452 -50.59 -10.29 -1.18
N ASP A 453 -51.68 -10.26 -0.42
CA ASP A 453 -52.61 -9.11 -0.42
C ASP A 453 -51.99 -7.85 0.19
N LEU A 454 -51.14 -8.01 1.21
CA LEU A 454 -50.44 -6.88 1.85
C LEU A 454 -49.29 -6.41 0.97
N TYR A 455 -48.55 -7.36 0.40
CA TYR A 455 -47.42 -7.09 -0.47
C TYR A 455 -47.84 -6.36 -1.76
N LEU A 456 -48.92 -6.82 -2.40
CA LEU A 456 -49.42 -6.21 -3.64
C LEU A 456 -50.01 -4.82 -3.40
N ARG A 457 -50.65 -4.57 -2.24
CA ARG A 457 -51.14 -3.22 -1.90
C ARG A 457 -49.98 -2.24 -1.71
N GLY A 458 -48.91 -2.64 -1.05
CA GLY A 458 -47.75 -1.78 -0.81
C GLY A 458 -46.96 -1.39 -2.08
N ARG A 459 -47.08 -2.16 -3.17
CA ARG A 459 -46.43 -1.87 -4.47
C ARG A 459 -47.36 -1.24 -5.52
N LEU A 460 -48.68 -1.37 -5.35
CA LEU A 460 -49.68 -0.84 -6.29
C LEU A 460 -50.41 0.43 -5.78
N SER A 461 -50.15 0.85 -4.53
CA SER A 461 -50.41 2.21 -4.03
C SER A 461 -49.20 3.11 -4.29
#